data_AF-A0A924N5G1-F1
#
_entry.id   AF-A0A924N5G1-F1
#
_cell.length_a   1.000
_cell.length_b   1.000
_cell.length_c   1.000
_cell.angle_alpha   90.00
_cell.angle_beta   90.00
_cell.angle_gamma   90.00
#
_symmetry.space_group_name_H-M   'P 1'
#
loop_
_entity.id
_entity.type
_entity.pdbx_description
1 polymer ?
#
loop_
_entity_poly.entity_id
_entity_poly.type
_entity_poly.pdbx_seq_one_letter_code
_entity_poly.pdbx_strand_id
1 'polypeptide(L)'
;LCFLIVLLLFQKYFTHSSGLIRTGASGIAEVLAVGAAERRKNLGLLARAMPRVIAAHPGVTLVLAGPRRDAQVPVGDVAWSRTLGFVSDEELAALYREAAVFVMPSTYEGFGLPVLEAMRLGTPVICARGSSLPEVAGDAALWVDGDDDSDLAHKISQLLSDHELAARMRAASRQQAARFSWDDTARATIAAFEEAIQLVTLETTEFTGAPSAHPAGQSMPSMPAVAS
;
A
#
# COMPACT_ATOMS: atom_id res chain seq x y z
N LEU A 1 -0.11 8.82 -16.83
CA LEU A 1 1.07 7.93 -16.65
C LEU A 1 0.90 6.94 -15.49
N CYS A 2 0.42 7.35 -14.30
CA CYS A 2 0.11 6.42 -13.18
C CYS A 2 -0.94 5.33 -13.53
N PHE A 3 -1.97 5.66 -14.31
CA PHE A 3 -3.01 4.71 -14.72
C PHE A 3 -2.50 3.55 -15.59
N LEU A 4 -1.45 3.76 -16.38
CA LEU A 4 -0.90 2.73 -17.28
C LEU A 4 0.03 1.75 -16.55
N ILE A 5 0.73 2.22 -15.51
CA ILE A 5 1.64 1.41 -14.69
C ILE A 5 0.85 0.40 -13.84
N VAL A 6 -0.37 0.79 -13.41
CA VAL A 6 -1.23 -0.08 -12.61
C VAL A 6 -1.98 -1.11 -13.48
N LEU A 7 -2.33 -0.76 -14.72
CA LEU A 7 -2.98 -1.67 -15.67
C LEU A 7 -2.07 -2.83 -16.11
N LEU A 8 -0.75 -2.60 -16.20
CA LEU A 8 0.23 -3.61 -16.60
C LEU A 8 0.47 -4.70 -15.55
N LEU A 9 0.20 -4.43 -14.26
CA LEU A 9 0.30 -5.42 -13.19
C LEU A 9 -0.83 -6.48 -13.28
N PHE A 10 -1.91 -6.21 -14.01
CA PHE A 10 -3.11 -7.04 -14.01
C PHE A 10 -3.02 -8.30 -14.90
N GLN A 11 -2.32 -8.26 -16.03
CA GLN A 11 -2.25 -9.43 -16.93
C GLN A 11 -1.33 -10.55 -16.45
N LYS A 12 -0.53 -10.34 -15.39
CA LYS A 12 0.50 -11.30 -14.95
C LYS A 12 0.05 -12.29 -13.87
N TYR A 13 -1.02 -11.98 -13.13
CA TYR A 13 -1.50 -12.84 -12.04
C TYR A 13 -2.19 -14.14 -12.51
N PHE A 14 -2.31 -14.38 -13.82
CA PHE A 14 -3.08 -15.47 -14.40
C PHE A 14 -2.31 -16.32 -15.41
N THR A 15 -1.13 -16.84 -15.04
CA THR A 15 -0.59 -18.03 -15.73
C THR A 15 0.25 -18.91 -14.80
N HIS A 16 -0.15 -20.17 -14.67
CA HIS A 16 0.63 -21.21 -14.01
C HIS A 16 1.89 -21.53 -14.83
N SER A 17 3.08 -21.44 -14.23
CA SER A 17 4.19 -22.39 -14.45
C SER A 17 5.34 -22.18 -13.45
N SER A 18 5.51 -23.18 -12.58
CA SER A 18 6.76 -23.78 -12.08
C SER A 18 8.08 -23.02 -12.25
N GLY A 19 8.31 -22.00 -11.40
CA GLY A 19 9.64 -21.49 -11.07
C GLY A 19 9.91 -21.74 -9.59
N LEU A 20 10.73 -22.75 -9.28
CA LEU A 20 10.95 -23.24 -7.91
C LEU A 20 11.83 -22.25 -7.12
N ILE A 21 11.26 -21.20 -6.52
CA ILE A 21 11.85 -20.67 -5.28
C ILE A 21 11.57 -21.73 -4.22
N ARG A 22 12.61 -22.42 -3.75
CA ARG A 22 12.52 -23.27 -2.57
C ARG A 22 12.36 -22.38 -1.33
N THR A 23 11.16 -21.89 -1.09
CA THR A 23 10.72 -21.38 0.20
C THR A 23 9.67 -22.35 0.73
N GLY A 24 9.88 -22.84 1.96
CA GLY A 24 8.92 -23.73 2.64
C GLY A 24 9.30 -25.22 2.84
N ALA A 25 10.55 -25.65 2.64
CA ALA A 25 10.95 -27.04 2.95
C ALA A 25 11.61 -27.24 4.33
N SER A 26 11.75 -26.21 5.17
CA SER A 26 12.58 -26.27 6.39
C SER A 26 11.84 -26.01 7.72
N GLY A 27 10.52 -25.79 7.73
CA GLY A 27 9.80 -25.45 8.97
C GLY A 27 10.12 -24.07 9.55
N ILE A 28 10.74 -23.19 8.75
CA ILE A 28 11.06 -21.80 9.10
C ILE A 28 9.84 -20.92 8.80
N ALA A 29 9.34 -20.19 9.80
CA ALA A 29 8.23 -19.25 9.61
C ALA A 29 8.76 -17.89 9.12
N GLU A 30 8.10 -17.32 8.10
CA GLU A 30 8.53 -16.06 7.48
C GLU A 30 7.65 -14.88 7.91
N VAL A 31 8.30 -13.80 8.36
CA VAL A 31 7.70 -12.48 8.50
C VAL A 31 8.05 -11.69 7.24
N LEU A 32 7.06 -11.20 6.51
CA LEU A 32 7.26 -10.49 5.26
C LEU A 32 7.04 -8.98 5.44
N ALA A 33 7.92 -8.18 4.86
CA ALA A 33 7.63 -6.76 4.59
C ALA A 33 7.98 -6.41 3.14
N VAL A 34 7.16 -5.55 2.53
CA VAL A 34 7.22 -5.22 1.11
C VAL A 34 7.38 -3.72 0.90
N GLY A 35 8.29 -3.36 0.02
CA GLY A 35 8.55 -1.99 -0.43
C GLY A 35 10.01 -1.58 -0.31
N ALA A 36 10.34 -0.45 -0.93
CA ALA A 36 11.68 0.11 -0.83
C ALA A 36 12.02 0.46 0.62
N ALA A 37 13.23 0.13 1.06
CA ALA A 37 13.71 0.52 2.39
C ALA A 37 13.92 2.05 2.44
N GLU A 38 12.88 2.76 2.86
CA GLU A 38 12.78 4.22 2.94
C GLU A 38 12.22 4.62 4.32
N ARG A 39 12.52 5.84 4.79
CA ARG A 39 12.08 6.33 6.11
C ARG A 39 10.59 6.10 6.38
N ARG A 40 9.72 6.39 5.40
CA ARG A 40 8.26 6.26 5.54
C ARG A 40 7.80 4.83 5.82
N LYS A 41 8.57 3.81 5.42
CA LYS A 41 8.22 2.40 5.64
C LYS A 41 8.46 1.97 7.09
N ASN A 42 9.19 2.78 7.85
CA ASN A 42 9.54 2.55 9.25
C ASN A 42 10.11 1.15 9.52
N LEU A 43 10.92 0.63 8.59
CA LEU A 43 11.55 -0.68 8.76
C LEU A 43 12.52 -0.71 9.96
N GLY A 44 12.92 0.45 10.49
CA GLY A 44 13.65 0.57 11.74
C GLY A 44 12.88 0.00 12.93
N LEU A 45 11.57 0.29 13.04
CA LEU A 45 10.70 -0.29 14.07
C LEU A 45 10.69 -1.82 13.98
N LEU A 46 10.51 -2.35 12.77
CA LEU A 46 10.52 -3.79 12.53
C LEU A 46 11.88 -4.42 12.89
N ALA A 47 12.99 -3.78 12.50
CA ALA A 47 14.33 -4.27 12.84
C ALA A 47 14.58 -4.34 14.35
N ARG A 48 14.03 -3.39 15.13
CA ARG A 48 14.13 -3.42 16.61
C ARG A 48 13.20 -4.47 17.24
N ALA A 49 12.07 -4.77 16.61
CA ALA A 49 11.12 -5.79 17.09
C ALA A 49 11.64 -7.22 16.87
N MET A 50 12.23 -7.51 15.70
CA MET A 50 12.61 -8.87 15.29
C MET A 50 13.51 -9.63 16.28
N PRO A 51 14.55 -9.03 16.91
CA PRO A 51 15.36 -9.74 17.91
C PRO A 51 14.54 -10.39 19.04
N ARG A 52 13.45 -9.75 19.49
CA ARG A 52 12.54 -10.33 20.49
C ARG A 52 11.73 -11.49 19.91
N VAL A 53 11.24 -11.35 18.68
CA VAL A 53 10.51 -12.41 17.96
C VAL A 53 11.39 -13.65 17.80
N ILE A 54 12.64 -13.48 17.37
CA ILE A 54 13.57 -14.60 17.13
C ILE A 54 13.95 -15.30 18.43
N ALA A 55 14.11 -14.53 19.52
CA ALA A 55 14.37 -15.11 20.84
C ALA A 55 13.21 -15.99 21.32
N ALA A 56 11.96 -15.60 21.04
CA ALA A 56 10.77 -16.40 21.37
C ALA A 56 10.49 -17.52 20.36
N HIS A 57 10.87 -17.33 19.10
CA HIS A 57 10.60 -18.24 17.98
C HIS A 57 11.90 -18.51 17.19
N PRO A 58 12.80 -19.37 17.69
CA PRO A 58 14.00 -19.76 16.97
C PRO A 58 13.61 -20.38 15.63
N GLY A 59 14.16 -19.85 14.53
CA GLY A 59 13.81 -20.29 13.17
C GLY A 59 12.77 -19.42 12.47
N VAL A 60 12.40 -18.25 13.02
CA VAL A 60 11.71 -17.20 12.26
C VAL A 60 12.72 -16.37 11.47
N THR A 61 12.36 -16.01 10.23
CA THR A 61 13.16 -15.11 9.38
C THR A 61 12.33 -13.91 8.93
N LEU A 62 12.94 -12.73 8.89
CA LEU A 62 12.41 -11.55 8.21
C LEU A 62 12.79 -11.58 6.73
N VAL A 63 11.82 -11.46 5.85
CA VAL A 63 11.99 -11.37 4.40
C VAL A 63 11.57 -9.99 3.93
N LEU A 64 12.47 -9.30 3.23
CA LEU A 64 12.22 -7.98 2.67
C LEU A 64 12.19 -8.06 1.16
N ALA A 65 11.01 -7.83 0.57
CA ALA A 65 10.84 -7.73 -0.87
C ALA A 65 10.77 -6.25 -1.28
N GLY A 66 11.83 -5.78 -1.94
CA GLY A 66 11.96 -4.40 -2.39
C GLY A 66 13.41 -3.92 -2.38
N PRO A 67 13.74 -2.89 -3.17
CA PRO A 67 15.10 -2.37 -3.23
C PRO A 67 15.51 -1.70 -1.92
N ARG A 68 16.77 -1.90 -1.54
CA ARG A 68 17.41 -1.15 -0.46
C ARG A 68 17.83 0.21 -0.99
N ARG A 69 17.00 1.24 -0.77
CA ARG A 69 17.27 2.61 -1.24
C ARG A 69 18.04 3.45 -0.21
N ASP A 70 17.85 3.17 1.07
CA ASP A 70 18.55 3.85 2.15
C ASP A 70 19.45 2.87 2.92
N ALA A 71 20.76 3.13 2.88
CA ALA A 71 21.75 2.32 3.56
C ALA A 71 21.62 2.36 5.10
N GLN A 72 21.03 3.44 5.64
CA GLN A 72 20.91 3.70 7.08
C GLN A 72 19.76 2.94 7.74
N VAL A 73 18.86 2.33 6.95
CA VAL A 73 17.79 1.50 7.50
C VAL A 73 18.43 0.25 8.13
N PRO A 74 18.15 -0.09 9.40
CA PRO A 74 18.90 -1.13 10.14
C PRO A 74 18.48 -2.57 9.82
N VAL A 75 17.87 -2.80 8.66
CA VAL A 75 17.55 -4.15 8.16
C VAL A 75 18.52 -4.52 7.03
N GLY A 76 19.44 -5.44 7.31
CA GLY A 76 20.39 -5.97 6.35
C GLY A 76 20.35 -7.49 6.28
N ASP A 77 21.24 -8.07 5.49
CA ASP A 77 21.43 -9.52 5.44
C ASP A 77 22.21 -9.94 6.69
N VAL A 78 21.47 -10.30 7.72
CA VAL A 78 21.96 -10.84 8.99
C VAL A 78 21.33 -12.22 9.20
N ALA A 79 21.77 -12.97 10.19
CA ALA A 79 21.33 -14.36 10.38
C ALA A 79 19.80 -14.56 10.40
N TRP A 80 19.04 -13.53 10.75
CA TRP A 80 17.58 -13.55 10.87
C TRP A 80 16.82 -12.71 9.85
N SER A 81 17.50 -12.08 8.88
CA SER A 81 16.88 -11.21 7.88
C SER A 81 17.53 -11.38 6.52
N ARG A 82 16.72 -11.43 5.46
CA ARG A 82 17.17 -11.44 4.07
C ARG A 82 16.45 -10.39 3.24
N THR A 83 17.19 -9.67 2.41
CA THR A 83 16.64 -8.72 1.43
C THR A 83 16.71 -9.30 0.03
N LEU A 84 15.56 -9.41 -0.64
CA LEU A 84 15.48 -10.01 -1.97
C LEU A 84 15.68 -9.00 -3.11
N GLY A 85 15.57 -7.70 -2.80
CA GLY A 85 15.59 -6.68 -3.83
C GLY A 85 14.31 -6.70 -4.65
N PHE A 86 14.42 -6.45 -5.95
CA PHE A 86 13.28 -6.57 -6.86
C PHE A 86 12.96 -8.03 -7.12
N VAL A 87 11.70 -8.40 -6.97
CA VAL A 87 11.15 -9.73 -7.26
C VAL A 87 10.07 -9.61 -8.34
N SER A 88 9.81 -10.68 -9.07
CA SER A 88 8.70 -10.74 -10.02
C SER A 88 7.36 -10.71 -9.28
N ASP A 89 6.27 -10.38 -10.00
CA ASP A 89 4.93 -10.43 -9.43
C ASP A 89 4.54 -11.85 -8.98
N GLU A 90 4.98 -12.89 -9.72
CA GLU A 90 4.76 -14.28 -9.32
C GLU A 90 5.50 -14.63 -8.02
N GLU A 91 6.75 -14.18 -7.90
CA GLU A 91 7.56 -14.37 -6.70
C GLU A 91 6.96 -13.62 -5.51
N LEU A 92 6.52 -12.37 -5.71
CA LEU A 92 5.86 -11.58 -4.69
C LEU A 92 4.56 -12.24 -4.21
N ALA A 93 3.76 -12.77 -5.12
CA ALA A 93 2.55 -13.50 -4.78
C ALA A 93 2.86 -14.80 -4.00
N ALA A 94 3.95 -15.50 -4.31
CA ALA A 94 4.40 -16.65 -3.54
C ALA A 94 4.80 -16.23 -2.12
N LEU A 95 5.60 -15.16 -1.97
CA LEU A 95 6.03 -14.63 -0.68
C LEU A 95 4.83 -14.29 0.22
N TYR A 96 3.81 -13.61 -0.31
CA TYR A 96 2.60 -13.33 0.49
C TYR A 96 1.92 -14.62 0.94
N ARG A 97 1.69 -15.59 0.03
CA ARG A 97 1.01 -16.85 0.37
C ARG A 97 1.74 -17.66 1.43
N GLU A 98 3.06 -17.64 1.40
CA GLU A 98 3.92 -18.44 2.28
C GLU A 98 4.25 -17.73 3.59
N ALA A 99 4.17 -16.40 3.63
CA ALA A 99 4.41 -15.62 4.84
C ALA A 99 3.44 -16.02 5.96
N ALA A 100 4.00 -16.23 7.16
CA ALA A 100 3.20 -16.44 8.36
C ALA A 100 2.46 -15.15 8.74
N VAL A 101 3.13 -14.00 8.56
CA VAL A 101 2.62 -12.65 8.84
C VAL A 101 3.21 -11.65 7.84
N PHE A 102 2.39 -10.74 7.35
CA PHE A 102 2.83 -9.54 6.63
C PHE A 102 2.82 -8.33 7.57
N VAL A 103 3.92 -7.57 7.59
CA VAL A 103 4.10 -6.42 8.48
C VAL A 103 4.39 -5.16 7.67
N MET A 104 3.57 -4.13 7.87
CA MET A 104 3.76 -2.81 7.24
C MET A 104 3.57 -1.68 8.26
N PRO A 105 4.63 -1.30 9.00
CA PRO A 105 4.57 -0.29 10.06
C PRO A 105 4.70 1.15 9.49
N SER A 106 4.25 1.35 8.25
CA SER A 106 4.54 2.57 7.50
C SER A 106 3.83 3.79 8.09
N THR A 107 4.55 4.90 8.22
CA THR A 107 4.00 6.16 8.77
C THR A 107 3.13 6.91 7.76
N TYR A 108 3.31 6.64 6.47
CA TYR A 108 2.52 7.22 5.39
C TYR A 108 2.48 6.30 4.17
N GLU A 109 1.29 6.14 3.60
CA GLU A 109 1.06 5.41 2.35
C GLU A 109 0.12 6.17 1.42
N GLY A 110 0.19 5.88 0.13
CA GLY A 110 -0.83 6.35 -0.81
C GLY A 110 -2.14 5.63 -0.56
N PHE A 111 -2.27 4.44 -1.14
CA PHE A 111 -3.43 3.57 -0.93
C PHE A 111 -3.14 2.40 0.03
N GLY A 112 -1.89 1.93 0.13
CA GLY A 112 -1.58 0.72 0.90
C GLY A 112 -1.82 -0.59 0.13
N LEU A 113 -1.54 -0.60 -1.18
CA LEU A 113 -1.64 -1.81 -2.03
C LEU A 113 -0.99 -3.06 -1.42
N PRO A 114 0.20 -3.00 -0.79
CA PRO A 114 0.79 -4.19 -0.17
C PRO A 114 -0.06 -4.84 0.92
N VAL A 115 -0.82 -4.04 1.69
CA VAL A 115 -1.78 -4.58 2.66
C VAL A 115 -2.91 -5.30 1.94
N LEU A 116 -3.47 -4.69 0.90
CA LEU A 116 -4.56 -5.29 0.14
C LEU A 116 -4.12 -6.58 -0.56
N GLU A 117 -2.91 -6.61 -1.12
CA GLU A 117 -2.30 -7.80 -1.75
C GLU A 117 -2.12 -8.95 -0.75
N ALA A 118 -1.52 -8.65 0.42
CA ALA A 118 -1.38 -9.62 1.51
C ALA A 118 -2.74 -10.16 1.95
N MET A 119 -3.72 -9.28 2.14
CA MET A 119 -5.06 -9.66 2.55
C MET A 119 -5.77 -10.54 1.50
N ARG A 120 -5.60 -10.20 0.21
CA ARG A 120 -6.20 -10.95 -0.91
C ARG A 120 -5.64 -12.36 -1.02
N LEU A 121 -4.35 -12.52 -0.72
CA LEU A 121 -3.65 -13.81 -0.68
C LEU A 121 -3.83 -14.54 0.67
N GLY A 122 -4.55 -13.92 1.61
CA GLY A 122 -4.92 -14.53 2.88
C GLY A 122 -3.79 -14.56 3.90
N THR A 123 -2.82 -13.66 3.80
CA THR A 123 -1.76 -13.47 4.80
C THR A 123 -2.29 -12.61 5.94
N PRO A 124 -2.11 -13.00 7.23
CA PRO A 124 -2.40 -12.12 8.35
C PRO A 124 -1.58 -10.83 8.27
N VAL A 125 -2.23 -9.69 8.52
CA VAL A 125 -1.60 -8.36 8.39
C VAL A 125 -1.43 -7.70 9.76
N ILE A 126 -0.23 -7.18 10.00
CA ILE A 126 0.04 -6.17 11.03
C ILE A 126 0.42 -4.86 10.32
N CYS A 127 -0.27 -3.76 10.61
CA CYS A 127 0.07 -2.48 10.02
C CYS A 127 -0.13 -1.30 10.97
N ALA A 128 0.46 -0.16 10.63
CA ALA A 128 0.30 1.07 11.41
C ALA A 128 -1.11 1.67 11.22
N ARG A 129 -1.70 2.22 12.30
CA ARG A 129 -3.02 2.88 12.22
C ARG A 129 -2.89 4.34 11.76
N GLY A 130 -2.57 4.55 10.49
CA GLY A 130 -2.47 5.89 9.92
C GLY A 130 -2.62 5.92 8.41
N SER A 131 -2.75 7.13 7.85
CA SER A 131 -2.94 7.34 6.41
C SER A 131 -4.17 6.59 5.90
N SER A 132 -4.10 5.94 4.73
CA SER A 132 -5.19 5.16 4.11
C SER A 132 -5.36 3.74 4.66
N LEU A 133 -4.52 3.33 5.63
CA LEU A 133 -4.50 1.96 6.11
C LEU A 133 -5.77 1.58 6.90
N PRO A 134 -6.35 2.44 7.77
CA PRO A 134 -7.62 2.16 8.43
C PRO A 134 -8.75 1.84 7.45
N GLU A 135 -8.83 2.54 6.32
CA GLU A 135 -9.84 2.33 5.29
C GLU A 135 -9.61 1.02 4.54
N VAL A 136 -8.36 0.70 4.20
CA VAL A 136 -8.02 -0.52 3.44
C VAL A 136 -8.07 -1.76 4.30
N ALA A 137 -7.52 -1.73 5.50
CA ALA A 137 -7.43 -2.90 6.36
C ALA A 137 -8.69 -3.14 7.20
N GLY A 138 -9.46 -2.10 7.53
CA GLY A 138 -10.62 -2.19 8.42
C GLY A 138 -10.27 -2.93 9.72
N ASP A 139 -11.15 -3.80 10.19
CA ASP A 139 -10.90 -4.60 11.40
C ASP A 139 -10.12 -5.90 11.12
N ALA A 140 -9.63 -6.10 9.89
CA ALA A 140 -8.99 -7.34 9.44
C ALA A 140 -7.46 -7.35 9.59
N ALA A 141 -6.89 -6.36 10.29
CA ALA A 141 -5.48 -6.28 10.63
C ALA A 141 -5.28 -6.08 12.14
N LEU A 142 -4.12 -6.50 12.63
CA LEU A 142 -3.65 -6.04 13.94
C LEU A 142 -2.93 -4.70 13.76
N TRP A 143 -3.26 -3.76 14.64
CA TRP A 143 -2.73 -2.41 14.59
C TRP A 143 -1.51 -2.27 15.50
N VAL A 144 -0.44 -1.65 14.98
CA VAL A 144 0.67 -1.12 15.78
C VAL A 144 0.60 0.40 15.77
N ASP A 145 0.72 1.01 16.94
CA ASP A 145 0.65 2.46 17.10
C ASP A 145 2.01 3.02 17.54
N GLY A 146 2.41 4.16 16.98
CA GLY A 146 3.65 4.85 17.37
C GLY A 146 4.93 4.08 17.03
N ASP A 147 5.97 4.28 17.84
CA ASP A 147 7.30 3.68 17.68
C ASP A 147 7.53 2.55 18.71
N ASP A 148 6.53 1.70 18.94
CA ASP A 148 6.55 0.63 19.94
C ASP A 148 7.01 -0.73 19.37
N ASP A 149 8.31 -1.01 19.44
CA ASP A 149 8.86 -2.29 18.97
C ASP A 149 8.48 -3.49 19.85
N SER A 150 8.07 -3.26 21.09
CA SER A 150 7.64 -4.33 22.01
C SER A 150 6.25 -4.82 21.64
N ASP A 151 5.31 -3.91 21.40
CA ASP A 151 3.96 -4.22 20.94
C ASP A 151 3.97 -4.88 19.56
N LEU A 152 4.82 -4.41 18.63
CA LEU A 152 5.00 -5.05 17.33
C LEU A 152 5.51 -6.49 17.47
N ALA A 153 6.55 -6.72 18.27
CA ALA A 153 7.09 -8.06 18.51
C ALA A 153 6.05 -8.99 19.15
N HIS A 154 5.25 -8.46 20.09
CA HIS A 154 4.18 -9.20 20.74
C HIS A 154 3.13 -9.67 19.72
N LYS A 155 2.63 -8.79 18.86
CA LYS A 155 1.63 -9.15 17.83
C LYS A 155 2.16 -10.12 16.79
N ILE A 156 3.42 -9.98 16.37
CA ILE A 156 4.06 -10.97 15.49
C ILE A 156 4.08 -12.33 16.19
N SER A 157 4.52 -12.39 17.45
CA SER A 157 4.60 -13.63 18.23
C SER A 157 3.23 -14.26 18.48
N GLN A 158 2.19 -13.45 18.70
CA GLN A 158 0.80 -13.91 18.80
C GLN A 158 0.38 -14.65 17.52
N LEU A 159 0.61 -14.08 16.34
CA LEU A 159 0.21 -14.71 15.07
C LEU A 159 1.05 -15.94 14.70
N LEU A 160 2.28 -16.02 15.19
CA LEU A 160 3.13 -17.20 15.03
C LEU A 160 2.69 -18.36 15.94
N SER A 161 2.14 -18.06 17.13
CA SER A 161 1.82 -19.05 18.17
C SER A 161 0.34 -19.48 18.17
N ASP A 162 -0.57 -18.53 17.94
CA ASP A 162 -2.01 -18.76 17.98
C ASP A 162 -2.53 -19.03 16.56
N HIS A 163 -2.60 -20.32 16.22
CA HIS A 163 -3.08 -20.77 14.92
C HIS A 163 -4.57 -20.45 14.69
N GLU A 164 -5.39 -20.37 15.74
CA GLU A 164 -6.81 -20.03 15.63
C GLU A 164 -7.00 -18.54 15.32
N LEU A 165 -6.29 -17.67 16.03
CA LEU A 165 -6.23 -16.24 15.72
C LEU A 165 -5.74 -16.02 14.29
N ALA A 166 -4.64 -16.67 13.91
CA ALA A 166 -4.11 -16.56 12.56
C ALA A 166 -5.16 -17.00 11.53
N ALA A 167 -5.82 -18.16 11.71
CA ALA A 167 -6.86 -18.64 10.81
C ALA A 167 -8.05 -17.66 10.68
N ARG A 168 -8.54 -17.11 11.81
CA ARG A 168 -9.59 -16.09 11.84
C ARG A 168 -9.17 -14.83 11.07
N MET A 169 -7.96 -14.35 11.29
CA MET A 169 -7.42 -13.20 10.59
C MET A 169 -7.29 -13.45 9.09
N ARG A 170 -6.79 -14.61 8.66
CA ARG A 170 -6.72 -14.97 7.23
C ARG A 170 -8.09 -14.89 6.56
N ALA A 171 -9.14 -15.38 7.24
CA ALA A 171 -10.51 -15.30 6.75
C ALA A 171 -11.02 -13.86 6.67
N ALA A 172 -10.83 -13.07 7.74
CA ALA A 172 -11.20 -11.66 7.80
C ALA A 172 -10.48 -10.83 6.73
N SER A 173 -9.17 -11.08 6.53
CA SER A 173 -8.36 -10.41 5.50
C SER A 173 -8.91 -10.68 4.09
N ARG A 174 -9.24 -11.93 3.75
CA ARG A 174 -9.85 -12.24 2.45
C ARG A 174 -11.21 -11.57 2.26
N GLN A 175 -12.03 -11.53 3.31
CA GLN A 175 -13.33 -10.86 3.27
C GLN A 175 -13.18 -9.35 3.08
N GLN A 176 -12.25 -8.72 3.79
CA GLN A 176 -11.96 -7.30 3.65
C GLN A 176 -11.43 -6.97 2.25
N ALA A 177 -10.46 -7.74 1.75
CA ALA A 177 -9.90 -7.54 0.42
C ALA A 177 -10.94 -7.69 -0.71
N ALA A 178 -11.95 -8.55 -0.52
CA ALA A 178 -13.03 -8.74 -1.50
C ALA A 178 -13.92 -7.50 -1.69
N ARG A 179 -13.84 -6.51 -0.79
CA ARG A 179 -14.56 -5.22 -0.93
C ARG A 179 -13.92 -4.28 -1.94
N PHE A 180 -12.70 -4.58 -2.39
CA PHE A 180 -11.96 -3.76 -3.33
C PHE A 180 -11.88 -4.49 -4.67
N SER A 181 -12.41 -3.86 -5.71
CA SER A 181 -12.35 -4.36 -7.07
C SER A 181 -11.88 -3.27 -8.02
N TRP A 182 -11.03 -3.66 -8.96
CA TRP A 182 -10.65 -2.79 -10.07
C TRP A 182 -11.84 -2.49 -10.98
N ASP A 183 -12.77 -3.42 -11.15
CA ASP A 183 -13.97 -3.18 -11.96
C ASP A 183 -14.86 -2.11 -11.31
N ASP A 184 -15.02 -2.15 -9.99
CA ASP A 184 -15.78 -1.13 -9.25
C ASP A 184 -15.04 0.21 -9.29
N THR A 185 -13.72 0.19 -9.14
CA THR A 185 -12.88 1.39 -9.23
C THR A 185 -12.96 2.03 -10.62
N ALA A 186 -12.91 1.22 -11.69
CA ALA A 186 -13.03 1.68 -13.07
C ALA A 186 -14.41 2.29 -13.33
N ARG A 187 -15.48 1.61 -12.91
CA ARG A 187 -16.85 2.14 -13.02
C ARG A 187 -17.02 3.47 -12.27
N ALA A 188 -16.57 3.54 -11.02
CA ALA A 188 -16.66 4.77 -10.23
C ALA A 188 -15.82 5.91 -10.81
N THR A 189 -14.64 5.59 -11.36
CA THR A 189 -13.77 6.60 -12.00
C THR A 189 -14.41 7.15 -13.27
N ILE A 190 -14.98 6.28 -14.12
CA ILE A 190 -15.69 6.70 -15.34
C ILE A 190 -16.87 7.60 -14.98
N ALA A 191 -17.69 7.20 -14.00
CA ALA A 191 -18.83 8.00 -13.55
C ALA A 191 -18.40 9.39 -13.04
N ALA A 192 -17.31 9.48 -12.28
CA ALA A 192 -16.76 10.76 -11.82
C ALA A 192 -16.27 11.66 -12.97
N PHE A 193 -15.70 11.08 -14.03
CA PHE A 193 -15.31 11.84 -15.22
C PHE A 193 -16.53 12.32 -16.01
N GLU A 194 -17.57 11.49 -16.15
CA GLU A 194 -18.81 11.88 -16.80
C GLU A 194 -19.51 13.03 -16.06
N GLU A 195 -19.56 12.98 -14.72
CA GLU A 195 -20.08 14.06 -13.88
C GLU A 195 -19.27 15.36 -14.06
N ALA A 196 -17.94 15.29 -14.02
CA ALA A 196 -17.08 16.46 -14.20
C ALA A 196 -17.28 17.11 -15.58
N ILE A 197 -17.44 16.31 -16.65
CA ILE A 197 -17.72 16.81 -18.00
C ILE A 197 -19.08 17.51 -18.04
N GLN A 198 -20.11 16.96 -17.38
CA GLN A 198 -21.44 17.57 -17.33
C GLN A 198 -21.41 18.93 -16.63
N LEU A 199 -20.72 19.04 -15.49
CA LEU A 199 -20.59 20.29 -14.74
C LEU A 199 -19.94 21.40 -15.59
N VAL A 200 -18.85 21.09 -16.29
CA VAL A 200 -18.17 22.06 -17.19
C VAL A 200 -19.08 22.47 -18.35
N THR A 201 -19.87 21.54 -18.89
CA THR A 201 -20.79 21.84 -20.00
C THR A 201 -21.89 22.80 -19.56
N LEU A 202 -22.45 22.61 -18.36
CA LEU A 202 -23.50 23.46 -17.79
C LEU A 202 -23.00 24.89 -17.51
N GLU A 203 -21.79 25.04 -16.94
CA GLU A 203 -21.17 26.36 -16.73
C GLU A 203 -20.89 27.10 -18.05
N THR A 204 -20.50 26.39 -19.11
CA THR A 204 -20.31 27.03 -20.43
C THR A 204 -21.61 27.48 -21.09
N THR A 205 -22.73 26.78 -20.87
CA THR A 205 -24.04 27.23 -21.38
C THR A 205 -24.55 28.48 -20.65
N GLU A 206 -24.31 28.62 -19.35
CA GLU A 206 -24.70 29.82 -18.59
C GLU A 206 -23.86 31.06 -18.94
N PHE A 207 -22.61 30.89 -19.38
CA PHE A 207 -21.75 32.01 -19.81
C PHE A 207 -22.04 32.51 -21.24
N THR A 208 -22.74 31.75 -22.07
CA THR A 208 -23.12 32.18 -23.44
C THR A 208 -24.39 33.02 -23.52
N GLY A 209 -24.75 33.73 -22.43
CA GLY A 209 -25.69 34.84 -22.49
C GLY A 209 -25.28 35.81 -23.61
N ALA A 210 -26.19 36.03 -24.56
CA ALA A 210 -25.97 36.75 -25.82
C ALA A 210 -25.09 38.01 -25.66
N PRO A 211 -24.24 38.36 -26.65
CA PRO A 211 -23.45 39.58 -26.58
C PRO A 211 -24.40 40.78 -26.42
N SER A 212 -24.39 41.41 -25.25
CA SER A 212 -25.09 42.67 -25.05
C SER A 212 -24.51 43.67 -26.05
N ALA A 213 -25.34 44.16 -26.96
CA ALA A 213 -24.95 45.17 -27.94
C ALA A 213 -24.24 46.32 -27.22
N HIS A 214 -22.95 46.53 -27.50
CA HIS A 214 -22.24 47.71 -27.06
C HIS A 214 -22.92 48.94 -27.67
N PRO A 215 -23.37 49.92 -26.85
CA PRO A 215 -23.74 51.22 -27.39
C PRO A 215 -22.45 51.86 -27.91
N ALA A 216 -22.44 52.17 -29.21
CA ALA A 216 -21.36 52.92 -29.80
C ALA A 216 -21.25 54.30 -29.12
N GLY A 217 -20.06 54.61 -28.61
CA GLY A 217 -19.59 55.98 -28.41
C GLY A 217 -19.87 56.58 -27.04
N GLN A 218 -18.91 56.46 -26.12
CA GLN A 218 -18.54 57.56 -25.24
C GLN A 218 -17.00 57.61 -25.13
N SER A 219 -16.46 58.79 -25.40
CA SER A 219 -15.03 59.12 -25.44
C SER A 219 -14.35 58.91 -24.08
N MET A 220 -13.18 58.27 -24.08
CA MET A 220 -12.32 58.18 -22.90
C MET A 220 -11.74 59.54 -22.52
N PRO A 221 -11.75 59.94 -21.24
CA PRO A 221 -10.94 61.06 -20.77
C PRO A 221 -9.47 60.65 -20.63
N SER A 222 -8.59 61.54 -21.06
CA SER A 222 -7.13 61.40 -21.00
C SER A 222 -6.63 61.24 -19.56
N MET A 223 -5.79 60.23 -19.30
CA MET A 223 -5.05 60.09 -18.05
C MET A 223 -3.85 61.06 -18.00
N PRO A 224 -3.54 61.67 -16.84
CA PRO A 224 -2.31 62.45 -16.67
C PRO A 224 -1.11 61.52 -16.48
N ALA A 225 0.02 61.90 -17.09
CA ALA A 225 1.30 61.23 -16.94
C ALA A 225 1.82 61.40 -15.51
N VAL A 226 2.24 60.30 -14.88
CA VAL A 226 3.04 60.32 -13.66
C VAL A 226 4.50 60.10 -14.06
N ALA A 227 5.30 61.13 -13.84
CA ALA A 227 6.74 61.15 -14.04
C ALA A 227 7.48 60.36 -12.94
N SER A 228 8.60 59.74 -13.33
CA SER A 228 9.54 58.99 -12.48
C SER A 228 10.29 59.87 -11.48
#